data_AF-A0A2C6MEI7-F1
#
_entry.id   AF-A0A2C6MEI7-F1
#
_cell.length_a   1.000
_cell.length_b   1.000
_cell.length_c   1.000
_cell.angle_alpha   90.00
_cell.angle_beta   90.00
_cell.angle_gamma   90.00
#
_symmetry.space_group_name_H-M   'P 1'
#
loop_
_entity.id
_entity.type
_entity.pdbx_description
1 polymer ?
#
loop_
_entity_poly.entity_id
_entity_poly.type
_entity_poly.pdbx_seq_one_letter_code
_entity_poly.pdbx_strand_id
1 'polypeptide(L)' 'MGPLGILLGPFLGAVTGEFLARRNMDQAVRAGVGTLVGFLGGALLKLVIQTLMLVWFFSVIR' A
#
# COMPACT_ATOMS: atom_id res chain seq x y z
N MET A 1 3.61 7.72 18.21
CA MET A 1 3.66 7.66 16.73
C MET A 1 2.46 6.83 16.27
N GLY A 2 1.31 7.46 16.03
CA GLY A 2 0.04 6.76 15.76
C GLY A 2 -0.05 6.14 14.35
N PRO A 3 -1.17 5.47 14.01
CA PRO A 3 -1.41 4.82 12.70
C PRO A 3 -1.23 5.76 11.50
N LEU A 4 -1.34 7.06 11.75
CA LEU A 4 -1.02 8.11 10.79
C LEU A 4 0.39 7.99 10.22
N GLY A 5 1.40 7.56 10.99
CA GLY A 5 2.77 7.41 10.49
C GLY A 5 2.94 6.31 9.44
N ILE A 6 2.18 5.21 9.55
CA ILE A 6 2.21 4.09 8.59
C ILE A 6 1.55 4.49 7.26
N LEU A 7 0.55 5.37 7.31
CA LEU A 7 -0.15 5.86 6.13
C LEU A 7 0.56 7.08 5.51
N LEU A 8 1.04 7.99 6.35
CA LEU A 8 1.78 9.19 5.93
C LEU A 8 3.18 8.88 5.43
N GLY A 9 3.84 7.83 5.91
CA GLY A 9 5.16 7.40 5.44
C GLY A 9 5.23 7.18 3.92
N PRO A 10 4.44 6.25 3.34
CA PRO A 10 4.43 6.01 1.91
C PRO A 10 3.88 7.21 1.12
N PHE A 11 2.87 7.92 1.64
CA PHE A 11 2.35 9.13 0.99
C PHE A 11 3.41 10.22 0.87
N LEU A 12 4.05 10.59 1.99
CA LEU A 12 5.12 11.60 2.00
C LEU A 12 6.31 11.16 1.17
N GLY A 13 6.73 9.89 1.28
CA GLY A 13 7.84 9.34 0.50
C GLY A 13 7.59 9.40 -1.00
N ALA A 14 6.37 9.09 -1.45
CA ALA A 14 6.00 9.16 -2.85
C ALA A 14 5.86 10.60 -3.35
N VAL A 15 5.26 11.49 -2.55
CA VAL A 15 5.13 12.92 -2.90
C VAL A 15 6.52 13.57 -2.98
N THR A 16 7.40 13.34 -2.01
CA THR A 16 8.77 13.91 -2.04
C THR A 16 9.63 13.28 -3.12
N GLY A 17 9.54 11.96 -3.34
CA GLY A 17 10.26 11.27 -4.41
C GLY A 17 9.86 11.75 -5.81
N GLU A 18 8.56 11.84 -6.07
CA GLU A 18 8.05 12.29 -7.37
C GLU A 18 8.27 13.80 -7.58
N PHE A 19 8.17 14.60 -6.52
CA PHE A 19 8.50 16.02 -6.58
C PHE A 19 9.99 16.25 -6.88
N LEU A 20 10.90 15.43 -6.33
CA LEU A 20 12.32 15.53 -6.64
C LEU A 20 12.63 15.04 -8.07
N ALA A 21 11.93 14.01 -8.55
CA ALA A 21 12.13 13.43 -9.87
C ALA A 21 11.58 14.30 -11.02
N ARG A 22 10.39 14.88 -10.85
CA ARG A 22 9.68 15.60 -11.94
C ARG A 22 9.33 17.05 -11.62
N ARG A 23 9.55 17.54 -10.40
CA ARG A 23 9.23 18.92 -9.93
C ARG A 23 7.78 19.36 -10.18
N ASN A 24 6.88 18.42 -10.48
CA ASN A 24 5.50 18.71 -10.83
C ASN A 24 4.59 18.31 -9.67
N MET A 25 4.05 19.32 -8.98
CA MET A 25 3.26 19.17 -7.76
C MET A 25 1.99 18.32 -8.00
N ASP A 26 1.32 18.51 -9.15
CA ASP A 26 0.11 17.78 -9.50
C ASP A 26 0.37 16.27 -9.67
N GLN A 27 1.50 15.92 -10.28
CA GLN A 27 1.91 14.51 -10.40
C GLN A 27 2.35 13.93 -9.06
N ALA A 28 3.05 14.70 -8.23
CA ALA A 28 3.50 14.25 -6.93
C ALA A 28 2.33 13.90 -6.00
N VAL A 29 1.28 14.73 -5.97
CA VAL A 29 0.06 14.44 -5.19
C VAL A 29 -0.65 13.19 -5.73
N ARG A 30 -0.76 13.05 -7.05
CA ARG A 30 -1.38 11.87 -7.68
C ARG A 30 -0.58 10.58 -7.39
N ALA A 31 0.74 10.66 -7.39
CA ALA A 31 1.63 9.56 -6.99
C ALA A 31 1.45 9.21 -5.51
N GLY A 32 1.39 10.22 -4.64
CA GLY A 32 1.07 10.09 -3.22
C GLY A 32 -0.22 9.30 -2.99
N VAL A 33 -1.33 9.73 -3.61
CA VAL A 33 -2.62 9.02 -3.53
C VAL A 33 -2.50 7.60 -4.10
N GLY A 34 -1.77 7.43 -5.20
CA GLY A 34 -1.49 6.11 -5.78
C GLY A 34 -0.84 5.14 -4.79
N THR A 35 0.10 5.61 -3.96
CA THR A 35 0.74 4.75 -2.95
C THR A 35 -0.18 4.37 -1.80
N LEU A 36 -1.11 5.24 -1.41
CA LEU A 36 -2.13 4.90 -0.41
C LEU A 36 -3.06 3.80 -0.93
N VAL A 37 -3.53 3.95 -2.17
CA VAL A 37 -4.37 2.94 -2.83
C VAL A 37 -3.60 1.63 -3.03
N GLY A 38 -2.33 1.70 -3.45
CA GLY A 38 -1.47 0.53 -3.59
C GLY A 38 -1.18 -0.17 -2.26
N PHE A 39 -0.98 0.58 -1.19
CA PHE A 39 -0.78 0.04 0.15
C PHE A 39 -2.04 -0.66 0.67
N LEU A 40 -3.21 -0.01 0.57
CA LEU A 40 -4.49 -0.59 0.97
C LEU A 40 -4.85 -1.81 0.10
N GLY A 41 -4.68 -1.70 -1.22
CA GLY A 41 -4.90 -2.79 -2.16
C GLY A 41 -3.97 -3.97 -1.90
N GLY A 42 -2.69 -3.72 -1.63
CA GLY A 42 -1.72 -4.75 -1.26
C GLY A 42 -2.04 -5.40 0.09
N ALA A 43 -2.53 -4.64 1.07
CA ALA A 43 -2.99 -5.18 2.35
C ALA A 43 -4.22 -6.07 2.18
N LEU A 44 -5.20 -5.64 1.38
CA LEU A 44 -6.37 -6.44 1.04
C LEU A 44 -5.99 -7.73 0.31
N LEU A 45 -5.09 -7.63 -0.68
CA LEU A 45 -4.62 -8.79 -1.43
C LEU A 45 -3.89 -9.79 -0.52
N LYS A 46 -3.05 -9.30 0.40
CA LYS A 46 -2.41 -10.15 1.42
C LYS A 46 -3.42 -10.90 2.27
N LEU A 47 -4.48 -10.23 2.74
CA LEU A 47 -5.55 -10.86 3.51
C LEU A 47 -6.30 -11.93 2.71
N VAL A 48 -6.59 -11.67 1.43
CA VAL A 48 -7.23 -12.65 0.54
C VAL A 48 -6.34 -13.87 0.38
N ILE A 49 -5.05 -13.68 0.06
CA ILE A 49 -4.10 -14.77 -0.11
C ILE A 49 -3.95 -15.57 1.17
N GLN A 50 -3.80 -14.93 2.33
CA GLN A 50 -3.71 -15.61 3.63
C GLN A 50 -4.97 -16.44 3.92
N THR A 51 -6.15 -15.91 3.62
CA THR A 51 -7.41 -16.64 3.79
C THR A 51 -7.48 -17.86 2.88
N LEU A 52 -7.11 -17.71 1.60
CA LEU A 52 -7.03 -18.82 0.65
C LEU A 52 -6.03 -19.90 1.10
N MET A 53 -4.86 -19.48 1.57
CA MET A 53 -3.84 -20.41 2.11
C MET A 53 -4.36 -21.18 3.33
N LEU A 54 -5.06 -20.51 4.25
CA LEU A 54 -5.67 -21.17 5.41
C LEU A 54 -6.72 -22.20 4.97
N VAL A 55 -7.65 -21.82 4.10
CA VAL A 55 -8.68 -22.74 3.58
C VAL A 55 -8.06 -23.94 2.88
N TRP A 56 -7.04 -23.70 2.05
CA TRP A 56 -6.31 -24.76 1.35
C TRP A 56 -5.62 -25.71 2.34
N PHE A 57 -4.96 -25.17 3.36
CA PHE A 57 -4.30 -25.96 4.40
C PHE A 57 -5.29 -26.88 5.14
N PHE A 58 -6.44 -26.34 5.58
CA PHE A 58 -7.48 -27.16 6.22
C PHE A 58 -8.09 -28.20 5.28
N SER A 59 -8.19 -27.90 3.97
CA SER A 59 -8.67 -28.86 2.98
C SER A 59 -7.68 -30.00 2.71
N VAL A 60 -6.37 -29.75 2.83
CA VAL A 60 -5.32 -30.76 2.61
C VAL A 60 -5.09 -31.63 3.84
N ILE A 61 -5.25 -31.07 5.03
CA ILE A 61 -5.04 -31.79 6.30
C ILE A 61 -6.20 -32.70 6.69
N ARG A 62 -7.37 -32.50 6.05
CA ARG A 62 -8.52 -33.40 6.10
C ARG A 62 -8.32 -34.56 5.12
#